data_AF-A0A4Y4D1H7-F1
#
_entry.id   AF-A0A4Y4D1H7-F1
#
_cell.length_a   1.000
_cell.length_b   1.000
_cell.length_c   1.000
_cell.angle_alpha   90.00
_cell.angle_beta   90.00
_cell.angle_gamma   90.00
#
_symmetry.space_group_name_H-M   'P 1'
#
loop_
_entity.id
_entity.type
_entity.pdbx_description
1 polymer ?
#
loop_
_entity_poly.entity_id
_entity_poly.type
_entity_poly.pdbx_seq_one_letter_code
_entity_poly.pdbx_strand_id
1 'polypeptide(L)' 'MIDEQPKRRASTTGTLVGTRFQAPLLDAIDSWRKEQDDLPTRPEAVRRLVELGMTLKRAGVQLHRQAKPSDKNI' A
#
# COMPACT_ATOMS: atom_id res chain seq x y z
N MET A 1 40.68 -0.11 -9.91
CA MET A 1 39.64 -1.14 -9.79
C MET A 1 38.60 -0.57 -8.84
N ILE A 2 37.49 -0.06 -9.37
CA ILE A 2 36.34 0.39 -8.57
C ILE A 2 35.16 -0.50 -8.94
N ASP A 3 34.87 -1.47 -8.08
CA ASP A 3 33.71 -2.36 -8.17
C ASP A 3 32.45 -1.57 -7.80
N GLU A 4 31.95 -0.77 -8.74
CA GLU A 4 30.67 -0.08 -8.61
C GLU A 4 29.55 -1.06 -9.02
N GLN A 5 29.24 -1.98 -8.11
CA GLN A 5 28.14 -2.93 -8.31
C GLN A 5 26.82 -2.15 -8.48
N PRO A 6 26.13 -2.23 -9.63
CA PRO A 6 24.89 -1.51 -9.85
C PRO A 6 23.84 -2.02 -8.87
N LYS A 7 23.39 -1.13 -7.97
CA LYS A 7 22.33 -1.36 -6.98
C LYS A 7 21.12 -1.98 -7.69
N ARG A 8 20.90 -3.28 -7.47
CA ARG A 8 19.87 -4.12 -8.11
C ARG A 8 18.53 -3.38 -8.09
N ARG A 9 18.13 -2.83 -9.24
CA ARG A 9 16.76 -2.34 -9.44
C ARG A 9 15.86 -3.55 -9.61
N ALA A 10 14.65 -3.51 -9.06
CA ALA A 10 13.68 -4.59 -9.20
C ALA A 10 13.46 -4.91 -10.70
N SER A 11 13.43 -6.21 -11.04
CA SER A 11 13.41 -6.76 -12.41
C SER A 11 12.19 -6.36 -13.26
N THR A 12 11.15 -5.81 -12.64
CA THR A 12 9.91 -5.44 -13.33
C THR A 12 9.54 -4.00 -12.99
N THR A 13 9.73 -3.10 -13.95
CA THR A 13 9.16 -1.76 -13.91
C THR A 13 7.64 -1.91 -13.88
N GLY A 14 7.01 -1.66 -12.73
CA GLY A 14 5.55 -1.64 -12.65
C GLY A 14 4.96 -0.65 -13.65
N THR A 15 3.71 -0.86 -14.07
CA THR A 15 3.02 0.08 -14.97
C THR A 15 2.94 1.47 -14.34
N LEU A 16 3.39 2.50 -15.05
CA LEU A 16 3.31 3.88 -14.59
C LEU A 16 1.85 4.31 -14.54
N VAL A 17 1.37 4.68 -13.35
CA VAL A 17 0.05 5.27 -13.14
C VAL A 17 0.26 6.72 -12.70
N GLY A 18 -0.01 7.66 -13.60
CA GLY A 18 0.09 9.10 -13.33
C GLY A 18 -1.20 9.64 -12.74
N THR A 19 -1.21 9.93 -11.43
CA THR A 19 -2.38 10.47 -10.72
C THR A 19 -2.10 11.86 -10.15
N ARG A 20 -3.09 12.75 -10.25
CA ARG A 20 -3.03 14.08 -9.63
C ARG A 20 -3.53 14.00 -8.19
N PHE A 21 -2.70 14.44 -7.26
CA PHE A 21 -3.05 14.55 -5.84
C PHE A 21 -3.16 16.02 -5.44
N GLN A 22 -4.12 16.33 -4.58
CA GLN A 22 -4.26 17.67 -3.99
C GLN A 22 -3.17 17.88 -2.92
N ALA A 23 -2.79 19.14 -2.71
CA ALA A 23 -1.76 19.53 -1.72
C ALA A 23 -1.93 18.90 -0.32
N PRO A 24 -3.11 18.90 0.33
CA PRO A 24 -3.26 18.31 1.66
C PRO A 24 -3.01 16.80 1.68
N LEU A 25 -3.35 16.10 0.60
CA LEU A 25 -3.13 14.66 0.51
C LEU A 25 -1.65 14.33 0.29
N LEU A 26 -0.94 15.15 -0.47
CA LEU A 26 0.51 15.03 -0.62
C LEU A 26 1.24 15.24 0.71
N ASP A 27 0.83 16.25 1.49
CA ASP A 27 1.41 16.53 2.80
C ASP A 27 1.19 15.38 3.80
N ALA A 28 -0.01 14.78 3.79
CA ALA A 28 -0.29 13.58 4.58
C ALA A 28 0.60 12.39 4.20
N ILE A 29 0.80 12.15 2.90
CA ILE A 29 1.69 11.08 2.40
C ILE A 29 3.15 11.35 2.79
N ASP A 30 3.61 12.60 2.66
CA ASP A 30 4.97 13.00 3.02
C ASP A 30 5.20 12.92 4.53
N SER A 31 4.19 13.22 5.34
CA SER A 31 4.24 13.05 6.80
C SER A 31 4.33 11.57 7.18
N TRP A 32 3.47 10.73 6.62
CA TRP A 32 3.51 9.28 6.84
C TRP A 32 4.85 8.66 6.44
N ARG A 33 5.42 9.12 5.32
CA ARG A 33 6.73 8.71 4.84
C ARG A 33 7.86 9.03 5.84
N LYS A 34 7.79 10.16 6.54
CA LYS A 34 8.82 10.56 7.53
C LYS A 34 8.82 9.66 8.76
N GLU A 35 7.69 9.03 9.06
CA GLU A 35 7.54 8.10 10.17
C GLU A 35 8.13 6.71 9.86
N GLN A 36 8.51 6.43 8.61
CA GLN A 36 9.10 5.15 8.21
C GLN A 36 10.62 5.18 8.35
N ASP A 37 11.21 4.17 8.98
CA ASP A 37 12.66 4.05 9.19
C ASP A 37 13.48 4.09 7.88
N ASP A 38 12.94 3.50 6.80
CA ASP A 38 13.60 3.44 5.50
C ASP A 38 13.49 4.74 4.67
N LEU A 39 12.71 5.73 5.14
CA LEU A 39 12.35 6.96 4.41
C LEU A 39 12.02 6.70 2.93
N PRO A 40 10.94 5.94 2.64
CA PRO A 40 10.62 5.51 1.28
C PRO A 40 10.44 6.72 0.35
N THR A 41 10.74 6.55 -0.93
CA THR A 41 10.44 7.59 -1.91
C THR A 41 8.92 7.81 -2.00
N ARG A 42 8.47 8.99 -2.41
CA ARG A 42 7.04 9.31 -2.55
C ARG A 42 6.23 8.24 -3.32
N PRO A 43 6.66 7.72 -4.49
CA PRO A 43 5.92 6.65 -5.17
C PRO A 43 5.89 5.33 -4.39
N GLU A 44 6.98 5.00 -3.68
CA GLU A 44 7.01 3.80 -2.81
C GLU A 44 6.10 3.95 -1.60
N ALA A 45 6.01 5.15 -1.02
CA ALA A 45 5.10 5.44 0.07
C ALA A 45 3.64 5.25 -0.36
N VAL A 46 3.28 5.77 -1.54
CA VAL A 46 1.94 5.57 -2.13
C VAL A 46 1.66 4.08 -2.35
N ARG A 47 2.61 3.31 -2.88
CA ARG A 47 2.45 1.85 -3.06
C ARG A 47 2.15 1.15 -1.74
N ARG A 48 2.95 1.40 -0.70
CA ARG A 48 2.75 0.79 0.63
C ARG A 48 1.39 1.19 1.22
N LEU A 49 1.01 2.46 1.15
CA LEU A 49 -0.30 2.93 1.62
C LEU A 49 -1.46 2.25 0.88
N VAL A 50 -1.35 2.05 -0.43
CA VAL A 50 -2.35 1.33 -1.23
C VAL A 50 -2.41 -0.15 -0.82
N GLU A 51 -1.28 -0.82 -0.64
CA GLU A 51 -1.21 -2.22 -0.19
C GLU A 51 -1.87 -2.41 1.20
N LEU A 52 -1.61 -1.47 2.13
CA LEU A 52 -2.25 -1.45 3.45
C LEU A 52 -3.77 -1.29 3.32
N GLY A 53 -4.25 -0.34 2.50
CA GLY A 53 -5.67 -0.13 2.25
C GLY A 53 -6.37 -1.34 1.63
N MET A 54 -5.69 -2.06 0.73
CA MET A 54 -6.21 -3.30 0.13
C MET A 54 -6.28 -4.46 1.14
N THR A 55 -5.31 -4.54 2.06
CA THR A 55 -5.25 -5.58 3.09
C THR A 55 -6.34 -5.38 4.15
N LEU A 56 -6.55 -4.15 4.61
CA LEU A 56 -7.60 -3.82 5.59
C LEU A 56 -9.01 -4.12 5.05
N LYS A 57 -9.28 -3.81 3.77
CA LYS A 57 -10.56 -4.13 3.13
C LYS A 57 -10.83 -5.64 3.08
N ARG A 58 -9.80 -6.46 2.90
CA ARG A 58 -9.94 -7.93 2.92
C ARG A 58 -10.30 -8.47 4.31
N ALA A 59 -9.73 -7.89 5.38
CA ALA A 59 -10.09 -8.25 6.75
C ALA A 59 -11.54 -7.87 7.09
N GLY A 60 -11.99 -6.66 6.69
CA GLY A 60 -13.35 -6.17 6.94
C GLY A 60 -14.45 -6.94 6.20
N VAL A 61 -14.18 -7.43 4.98
CA VAL A 61 -15.14 -8.27 4.23
C VAL A 61 -15.28 -9.67 4.84
N GLN A 62 -14.25 -10.17 5.53
CA GLN A 62 -14.29 -11.48 6.19
C GLN A 62 -15.13 -11.47 7.47
N LEU A 63 -15.15 -10.34 8.19
CA LEU A 63 -15.99 -10.13 9.36
C LEU A 63 -17.49 -10.05 9.02
N HIS A 64 -17.85 -9.63 7.81
CA HIS A 64 -19.26 -9.48 7.39
C HIS A 64 -19.87 -10.71 6.68
N ARG A 65 -19.10 -11.79 6.43
CA ARG A 65 -19.62 -12.99 5.74
C ARG A 65 -20.10 -14.11 6.68
N GLN A 66 -19.93 -13.98 7.99
CA GLN A 66 -20.30 -15.03 8.96
C GLN A 66 -21.58 -14.69 9.73
N ALA A 67 -22.67 -14.46 9.01
CA ALA A 67 -24.01 -14.62 9.55
C ALA A 67 -24.78 -15.56 8.62
N LYS A 68 -24.54 -16.88 8.78
CA LYS A 68 -25.53 -17.87 8.39
C LYS A 68 -26.62 -17.84 9.46
N PRO A 69 -27.87 -17.46 9.16
CA PRO A 69 -28.97 -17.90 9.98
C PRO A 69 -29.08 -19.42 9.77
N SER A 70 -28.60 -20.17 10.75
CA SER A 70 -28.98 -21.56 10.93
C SER A 70 -30.43 -21.55 11.39
N ASP A 71 -31.37 -21.52 10.44
CA ASP A 71 -32.77 -21.78 10.75
C ASP A 71 -32.90 -23.28 11.06
N LYS A 72 -32.98 -23.56 12.35
CA LYS A 72 -33.19 -24.88 12.92
C LYS A 72 -34.63 -24.90 13.43
N ASN A 73 -35.45 -25.75 12.81
CA ASN A 73 -36.75 -26.27 13.27
C ASN A 73 -37.92 -25.27 13.43
N ILE A 74 -38.93 -25.42 12.57
CA ILE A 74 -40.23 -26.02 12.93
C ILE A 74 -40.92 -26.59 11.67
#